data_AF-A0A2E6NPD4-F1
#
_entry.id   AF-A0A2E6NPD4-F1
#
_cell.length_a   1.000
_cell.length_b   1.000
_cell.length_c   1.000
_cell.angle_alpha   90.00
_cell.angle_beta   90.00
_cell.angle_gamma   90.00
#
_symmetry.space_group_name_H-M   'P 1'
#
loop_
_entity.id
_entity.type
_entity.pdbx_description
1 polymer ?
#
loop_
_entity_poly.entity_id
_entity_poly.type
_entity_poly.pdbx_seq_one_letter_code
_entity_poly.pdbx_strand_id
1 'polypeptide(L)'
;MSPQEITNRPSPLPENWLKKFFRRADLDTSYRELEGVRHFHAETMRGRIRSLQMRFAEAWKHFDHAQALISESPKSIPNLVRQFVLEIYSFNNALLERPVSSDCPMAEFSLPPLDPKILDEYPEIRYVLELRRNSEAMLRLHTGEVDRARSIYQSLLNDKPMNKAELLVVYYLGLAACEAQGGVTEEAEAHLENASLAAQTLQKILNQASAAAQLNAFYKFTGNGQKAMEWKLFLSRLSCPQETISLFTLRAEKIYNRCSEKGRLVLL
;
A
#
# COMPACT_ATOMS: atom_id res chain seq x y z
N MET A 1 9.06 -18.74 2.29
CA MET A 1 8.89 -17.95 3.52
C MET A 1 7.83 -16.89 3.30
N SER A 2 6.91 -16.70 4.24
CA SER A 2 5.96 -15.58 4.16
C SER A 2 6.66 -14.24 4.45
N PRO A 3 6.22 -13.09 3.91
CA PRO A 3 6.79 -11.77 4.24
C PRO A 3 6.79 -11.46 5.74
N GLN A 4 5.91 -12.12 6.50
CA GLN A 4 5.88 -12.03 7.96
C GLN A 4 7.06 -12.77 8.61
N GLU A 5 7.48 -13.91 8.09
CA GLU A 5 8.68 -14.64 8.57
C GLU A 5 9.97 -13.83 8.34
N ILE A 6 10.01 -13.07 7.23
CA ILE A 6 11.12 -12.18 6.87
C ILE A 6 11.30 -11.04 7.87
N THR A 7 10.21 -10.39 8.29
CA THR A 7 10.27 -9.26 9.24
C THR A 7 10.29 -9.68 10.71
N ASN A 8 9.97 -10.94 11.03
CA ASN A 8 9.84 -11.47 12.39
C ASN A 8 11.16 -11.97 13.02
N ARG A 9 12.28 -12.00 12.29
CA ARG A 9 13.62 -12.15 12.90
C ARG A 9 13.89 -10.96 13.81
N PRO A 10 14.53 -11.15 14.98
CA PRO A 10 14.16 -10.48 16.24
C PRO A 10 13.56 -9.10 15.98
N SER A 11 12.23 -9.06 16.02
CA SER A 11 11.49 -7.85 15.74
C SER A 11 11.60 -6.94 16.96
N PRO A 12 11.89 -5.64 16.77
CA PRO A 12 11.86 -4.67 17.85
C PRO A 12 10.42 -4.35 18.29
N LEU A 13 9.41 -4.88 17.60
CA LEU A 13 8.00 -4.72 17.94
C LEU A 13 7.60 -5.69 19.05
N PRO A 14 6.58 -5.34 19.86
CA PRO A 14 6.04 -6.26 20.86
C PRO A 14 5.61 -7.59 20.24
N GLU A 15 5.66 -8.64 21.06
CA GLU A 15 5.33 -9.99 20.59
C GLU A 15 3.92 -10.05 19.98
N ASN A 16 3.81 -10.70 18.81
CA ASN A 16 2.56 -10.83 18.04
C ASN A 16 1.91 -9.50 17.60
N TRP A 17 2.58 -8.35 17.77
CA TRP A 17 2.00 -7.03 17.46
C TRP A 17 1.54 -6.93 16.00
N LEU A 18 2.39 -7.31 15.03
CA LEU A 18 2.02 -7.26 13.60
C LEU A 18 0.79 -8.11 13.30
N LYS A 19 0.71 -9.31 13.88
CA LYS A 19 -0.43 -10.21 13.69
C LYS A 19 -1.71 -9.59 14.25
N LYS A 20 -1.65 -8.97 15.44
CA LYS A 20 -2.79 -8.26 16.04
C LYS A 20 -3.21 -7.05 15.20
N PHE A 21 -2.25 -6.22 14.78
CA PHE A 21 -2.49 -5.04 13.94
C PHE A 21 -3.30 -5.39 12.68
N PHE A 22 -2.86 -6.40 11.93
CA PHE A 22 -3.54 -6.81 10.70
C PHE A 22 -4.86 -7.55 10.92
N ARG A 23 -4.98 -8.35 11.99
CA ARG A 23 -6.18 -9.13 12.27
C ARG A 23 -7.29 -8.33 12.91
N ARG A 24 -6.96 -7.42 13.83
CA ARG A 24 -7.95 -6.61 14.55
C ARG A 24 -8.27 -5.32 13.81
N ALA A 25 -7.32 -4.81 13.04
CA ALA A 25 -7.40 -3.50 12.39
C ALA A 25 -7.77 -2.38 13.36
N ASP A 26 -7.42 -2.52 14.64
CA ASP A 26 -7.60 -1.49 15.67
C ASP A 26 -6.37 -0.57 15.66
N LEU A 27 -6.50 0.56 14.96
CA LEU A 27 -5.41 1.49 14.71
C LEU A 27 -4.95 2.17 16.01
N ASP A 28 -5.87 2.56 16.89
CA ASP A 28 -5.53 3.30 18.12
C ASP A 28 -4.91 2.41 19.19
N THR A 29 -5.42 1.19 19.38
CA THR A 29 -4.79 0.24 20.28
C THR A 29 -3.42 -0.16 19.76
N SER A 30 -3.29 -0.44 18.46
CA SER A 30 -2.00 -0.80 17.86
C SER A 30 -0.98 0.34 18.00
N TYR A 31 -1.40 1.59 17.87
CA TYR A 31 -0.54 2.76 18.07
C TYR A 31 -0.03 2.85 19.51
N ARG A 32 -0.93 2.70 20.50
CA ARG A 32 -0.58 2.74 21.93
C ARG A 32 0.34 1.61 22.35
N GLU A 33 0.16 0.40 21.80
CA GLU A 33 1.03 -0.75 22.09
C GLU A 33 2.50 -0.52 21.69
N LEU A 34 2.80 0.45 20.81
CA LEU A 34 4.17 0.81 20.43
C LEU A 34 4.75 1.95 21.27
N GLU A 35 3.99 2.52 22.20
CA GLU A 35 4.46 3.60 23.05
C GLU A 35 5.61 3.13 23.96
N GLY A 36 6.67 3.91 24.04
CA GLY A 36 7.88 3.58 24.81
C GLY A 36 8.87 2.62 24.11
N VAL A 37 8.52 2.04 22.95
CA VAL A 37 9.44 1.19 22.18
C VAL A 37 10.43 2.05 21.41
N ARG A 38 11.66 2.18 21.91
CA ARG A 38 12.72 2.96 21.26
C ARG A 38 13.43 2.18 20.15
N HIS A 39 12.83 2.14 18.97
CA HIS A 39 13.46 1.60 17.76
C HIS A 39 12.84 2.22 16.50
N PHE A 40 13.64 2.49 15.45
CA PHE A 40 13.14 3.16 14.24
C PHE A 40 11.95 2.46 13.60
N HIS A 41 11.96 1.13 13.57
CA HIS A 41 10.85 0.34 13.02
C HIS A 41 9.53 0.51 13.81
N ALA A 42 9.58 0.68 15.14
CA ALA A 42 8.39 0.97 15.92
C ALA A 42 7.83 2.36 15.56
N GLU A 43 8.71 3.37 15.48
CA GLU A 43 8.34 4.71 15.01
C GLU A 43 7.80 4.71 13.58
N THR A 44 8.40 3.92 12.68
CA THR A 44 7.90 3.71 11.31
C THR A 44 6.46 3.19 11.31
N MET A 45 6.15 2.21 12.17
CA MET A 45 4.80 1.65 12.28
C MET A 45 3.81 2.63 12.93
N ARG A 46 4.24 3.44 13.91
CA ARG A 46 3.43 4.54 14.47
C ARG A 46 3.10 5.59 13.40
N GLY A 47 4.09 5.98 12.59
CA GLY A 47 3.90 6.87 11.45
C GLY A 47 2.94 6.30 10.42
N ARG A 48 3.08 5.02 10.07
CA ARG A 48 2.13 4.31 9.18
C ARG A 48 0.71 4.38 9.72
N ILE A 49 0.50 4.11 11.01
CA ILE A 49 -0.83 4.17 11.62
C ILE A 49 -1.42 5.57 11.51
N ARG A 50 -0.64 6.61 11.84
CA ARG A 50 -1.11 8.01 11.70
C ARG A 50 -1.43 8.38 10.25
N SER A 51 -0.65 7.91 9.28
CA SER A 51 -0.97 8.08 7.85
C SER A 51 -2.26 7.35 7.44
N LEU A 52 -2.49 6.13 7.93
CA LEU A 52 -3.76 5.40 7.73
C LEU A 52 -4.96 6.18 8.30
N GLN A 53 -4.79 6.80 9.47
CA GLN A 53 -5.78 7.67 10.10
C GLN A 53 -5.91 9.06 9.46
N MET A 54 -5.16 9.34 8.38
CA MET A 54 -5.11 10.65 7.70
C MET A 54 -4.60 11.79 8.60
N ARG A 55 -3.80 11.47 9.62
CA ARG A 55 -3.12 12.41 10.53
C ARG A 55 -1.70 12.67 10.02
N PHE A 56 -1.59 13.26 8.84
CA PHE A 56 -0.33 13.31 8.07
C PHE A 56 0.80 14.06 8.78
N ALA A 57 0.51 15.20 9.41
CA ALA A 57 1.51 15.95 10.17
C ALA A 57 2.10 15.14 11.34
N GLU A 58 1.30 14.27 11.96
CA GLU A 58 1.80 13.35 13.00
C GLU A 58 2.56 12.17 12.40
N ALA A 59 2.15 11.69 11.22
CA ALA A 59 2.88 10.66 10.50
C ALA A 59 4.32 11.12 10.20
N TRP A 60 4.50 12.35 9.69
CA TRP A 60 5.83 12.92 9.43
C TRP A 60 6.70 13.00 10.67
N LYS A 61 6.15 13.47 11.80
CA LYS A 61 6.91 13.49 13.07
C LYS A 61 7.50 12.12 13.41
N HIS A 62 6.72 11.06 13.23
CA HIS A 62 7.18 9.69 13.47
C HIS A 62 8.18 9.19 12.41
N PHE A 63 7.99 9.55 11.13
CA PHE A 63 8.95 9.19 10.08
C PHE A 63 10.30 9.88 10.28
N ASP A 64 10.31 11.16 10.65
CA ASP A 64 11.53 11.91 10.97
C ASP A 64 12.26 11.32 12.18
N HIS A 65 11.50 10.98 13.24
CA HIS A 65 12.05 10.29 14.40
C HIS A 65 12.62 8.92 14.04
N ALA A 66 11.93 8.14 13.20
CA ALA A 66 12.44 6.87 12.72
C ALA A 66 13.76 7.06 11.96
N GLN A 67 13.85 8.07 11.08
CA GLN A 67 15.06 8.36 10.32
C GLN A 67 16.25 8.69 11.24
N ALA A 68 16.03 9.47 12.31
CA ALA A 68 17.06 9.78 13.29
C ALA A 68 17.56 8.54 14.07
N LEU A 69 16.67 7.56 14.33
CA LEU A 69 17.00 6.33 15.06
C LEU A 69 17.69 5.26 14.21
N ILE A 70 17.74 5.40 12.87
CA ILE A 70 18.39 4.42 11.99
C ILE A 70 19.88 4.26 12.34
N SER A 71 20.58 5.37 12.61
CA SER A 71 22.01 5.33 12.95
C SER A 71 22.30 4.62 14.28
N GLU A 72 21.31 4.54 15.16
CA GLU A 72 21.43 3.82 16.46
C GLU A 72 21.25 2.30 16.29
N SER A 73 20.79 1.83 15.12
CA SER A 73 20.41 0.43 14.91
C SER A 73 21.49 -0.38 14.19
N PRO A 74 21.66 -1.68 14.52
CA PRO A 74 22.63 -2.53 13.85
C PRO A 74 22.40 -2.64 12.34
N LYS A 75 23.48 -2.58 11.56
CA LYS A 75 23.43 -2.84 10.12
C LYS A 75 23.24 -4.34 9.87
N SER A 76 22.00 -4.72 9.63
CA SER A 76 21.60 -6.10 9.32
C SER A 76 20.57 -6.10 8.19
N ILE A 77 20.46 -7.21 7.46
CA ILE A 77 19.50 -7.34 6.36
C ILE A 77 18.06 -7.02 6.80
N PRO A 78 17.54 -7.52 7.94
CA PRO A 78 16.20 -7.15 8.41
C PRO A 78 16.05 -5.64 8.64
N ASN A 79 17.08 -4.96 9.15
CA ASN A 79 17.02 -3.51 9.36
C ASN A 79 17.10 -2.73 8.06
N LEU A 80 17.85 -3.19 7.06
CA LEU A 80 17.83 -2.60 5.71
C LEU A 80 16.45 -2.71 5.07
N VAL A 81 15.79 -3.86 5.19
CA VAL A 81 14.42 -4.05 4.71
C VAL A 81 13.44 -3.13 5.44
N ARG A 82 13.55 -3.00 6.77
CA ARG A 82 12.71 -2.10 7.57
C ARG A 82 12.94 -0.63 7.20
N GLN A 83 14.18 -0.24 6.92
CA GLN A 83 14.51 1.11 6.44
C GLN A 83 13.87 1.36 5.07
N PHE A 84 13.96 0.40 4.16
CA PHE A 84 13.29 0.51 2.87
C PHE A 84 11.77 0.67 3.03
N VAL A 85 11.16 -0.08 3.95
CA VAL A 85 9.72 0.05 4.26
C VAL A 85 9.36 1.44 4.82
N LEU A 86 10.24 2.08 5.61
CA LEU A 86 10.06 3.47 6.04
C LEU A 86 10.01 4.42 4.83
N GLU A 87 10.92 4.26 3.88
CA GLU A 87 10.96 5.07 2.65
C GLU A 87 9.65 4.89 1.84
N ILE A 88 9.16 3.66 1.72
CA ILE A 88 7.88 3.38 1.06
C ILE A 88 6.70 4.06 1.75
N TYR A 89 6.61 4.00 3.09
CA TYR A 89 5.51 4.68 3.80
C TYR A 89 5.62 6.20 3.72
N SER A 90 6.83 6.74 3.77
CA SER A 90 7.08 8.17 3.60
C SER A 90 6.66 8.63 2.19
N PHE A 91 7.01 7.85 1.17
CA PHE A 91 6.59 8.09 -0.21
C PHE A 91 5.08 8.07 -0.37
N ASN A 92 4.40 7.02 0.13
CA ASN A 92 2.93 6.91 0.04
C ASN A 92 2.24 8.08 0.77
N ASN A 93 2.78 8.49 1.91
CA ASN A 93 2.27 9.63 2.67
C ASN A 93 2.42 10.94 1.90
N ALA A 94 3.61 11.19 1.32
CA ALA A 94 3.85 12.35 0.48
C ALA A 94 2.94 12.38 -0.76
N LEU A 95 2.70 11.22 -1.38
CA LEU A 95 1.83 11.11 -2.54
C LEU A 95 0.38 11.47 -2.23
N LEU A 96 -0.12 11.09 -1.04
CA LEU A 96 -1.44 11.45 -0.54
C LEU A 96 -1.60 12.95 -0.28
N GLU A 97 -0.56 13.61 0.22
CA GLU A 97 -0.57 15.06 0.53
C GLU A 97 -0.29 15.95 -0.69
N ARG A 98 0.27 15.38 -1.75
CA ARG A 98 0.68 16.15 -2.93
C ARG A 98 -0.50 16.92 -3.52
N PRO A 99 -0.34 18.20 -3.91
CA PRO A 99 -1.35 18.91 -4.70
C PRO A 99 -1.56 18.26 -6.08
N VAL A 100 -2.75 18.44 -6.67
CA VAL A 100 -3.07 17.90 -8.01
C VAL A 100 -2.16 18.48 -9.10
N SER A 101 -1.73 19.74 -8.94
CA SER A 101 -1.11 20.59 -9.95
C SER A 101 0.42 20.58 -10.02
N SER A 102 1.11 19.84 -9.16
CA SER A 102 2.58 19.90 -9.14
C SER A 102 3.20 18.89 -10.09
N ASP A 103 4.00 19.36 -11.05
CA ASP A 103 4.85 18.50 -11.88
C ASP A 103 5.91 17.81 -11.01
N CYS A 104 6.16 16.52 -11.24
CA CYS A 104 7.20 15.78 -10.55
C CYS A 104 8.39 15.65 -11.48
N PRO A 105 9.58 16.15 -11.13
CA PRO A 105 10.77 15.68 -11.81
C PRO A 105 10.84 14.17 -11.60
N MET A 106 10.75 13.44 -12.71
CA MET A 106 10.80 11.98 -12.70
C MET A 106 12.25 11.54 -12.70
N ALA A 107 12.67 10.85 -11.66
CA ALA A 107 13.92 10.11 -11.72
C ALA A 107 13.76 8.94 -12.71
N GLU A 108 14.77 8.73 -13.55
CA GLU A 108 14.91 7.45 -14.24
C GLU A 108 15.32 6.41 -13.21
N PHE A 109 14.50 5.38 -13.08
CA PHE A 109 14.75 4.30 -12.14
C PHE A 109 15.36 3.12 -12.91
N SER A 110 16.67 2.96 -12.81
CA SER A 110 17.35 1.74 -13.25
C SER A 110 17.71 0.90 -12.04
N LEU A 111 17.14 -0.30 -11.93
CA LEU A 111 17.71 -1.31 -11.06
C LEU A 111 18.93 -1.91 -11.77
N PRO A 112 20.11 -1.95 -11.13
CA PRO A 112 21.22 -2.69 -11.70
C PRO A 112 20.81 -4.16 -11.85
N PRO A 113 21.33 -4.88 -12.87
CA PRO A 113 21.08 -6.31 -13.00
C PRO A 113 21.50 -7.02 -11.72
N LEU A 114 20.57 -7.77 -11.13
CA LEU A 114 20.81 -8.57 -9.93
C LEU A 114 21.11 -10.01 -10.34
N ASP A 115 22.15 -10.59 -9.74
CA ASP A 115 22.41 -12.03 -9.89
C ASP A 115 21.19 -12.81 -9.34
N PRO A 116 20.55 -13.69 -10.14
CA PRO A 116 19.42 -14.50 -9.69
C PRO A 116 19.71 -15.27 -8.39
N LYS A 117 20.97 -15.67 -8.15
CA LYS A 117 21.39 -16.36 -6.92
C LYS A 117 21.18 -15.50 -5.67
N ILE A 118 21.38 -14.18 -5.77
CA ILE A 118 21.14 -13.25 -4.65
C ILE A 118 19.65 -13.28 -4.26
N LEU A 119 18.74 -13.41 -5.24
CA LEU A 119 17.31 -13.45 -4.98
C LEU A 119 16.85 -14.77 -4.35
N ASP A 120 17.60 -15.84 -4.55
CA ASP A 120 17.35 -17.14 -3.91
C ASP A 120 17.92 -17.18 -2.48
N GLU A 121 19.09 -16.58 -2.26
CA GLU A 121 19.72 -16.46 -0.94
C GLU A 121 19.02 -15.44 -0.03
N TYR A 122 18.45 -14.38 -0.61
CA TYR A 122 17.82 -13.27 0.12
C TYR A 122 16.43 -12.95 -0.47
N PRO A 123 15.41 -13.78 -0.19
CA PRO A 123 14.04 -13.53 -0.65
C PRO A 123 13.48 -12.16 -0.18
N GLU A 124 14.01 -11.60 0.90
CA GLU A 124 13.72 -10.25 1.38
C GLU A 124 13.98 -9.17 0.34
N ILE A 125 15.03 -9.34 -0.48
CA ILE A 125 15.38 -8.40 -1.55
C ILE A 125 14.30 -8.42 -2.64
N ARG A 126 13.78 -9.61 -3.00
CA ARG A 126 12.68 -9.73 -3.97
C ARG A 126 11.46 -8.92 -3.53
N TYR A 127 11.10 -9.01 -2.25
CA TYR A 127 10.00 -8.23 -1.68
C TYR A 127 10.23 -6.71 -1.78
N VAL A 128 11.43 -6.26 -1.45
CA VAL A 128 11.82 -4.84 -1.56
C VAL A 128 11.70 -4.34 -3.00
N LEU A 129 12.15 -5.13 -3.98
CA LEU A 129 12.06 -4.79 -5.40
C LEU A 129 10.61 -4.72 -5.89
N GLU A 130 9.75 -5.66 -5.47
CA GLU A 130 8.32 -5.64 -5.78
C GLU A 130 7.66 -4.35 -5.24
N LEU A 131 7.89 -4.01 -3.98
CA LEU A 131 7.36 -2.77 -3.37
C LEU A 131 7.87 -1.51 -4.09
N ARG A 132 9.14 -1.50 -4.48
CA ARG A 132 9.75 -0.39 -5.22
C ARG A 132 9.06 -0.18 -6.56
N ARG A 133 8.93 -1.25 -7.35
CA ARG A 133 8.30 -1.23 -8.68
C ARG A 133 6.83 -0.84 -8.58
N ASN A 134 6.10 -1.35 -7.58
CA ASN A 134 4.73 -0.92 -7.33
C ASN A 134 4.62 0.58 -7.04
N SER A 135 5.53 1.11 -6.21
CA SER A 135 5.55 2.54 -5.86
C SER A 135 5.89 3.41 -7.08
N GLU A 136 6.81 2.95 -7.94
CA GLU A 136 7.07 3.60 -9.22
C GLU A 136 5.83 3.59 -10.11
N ALA A 137 5.17 2.45 -10.29
CA ALA A 137 3.97 2.35 -11.12
C ALA A 137 2.86 3.30 -10.62
N MET A 138 2.66 3.39 -9.30
CA MET A 138 1.76 4.36 -8.69
C MET A 138 2.14 5.80 -9.03
N LEU A 139 3.43 6.15 -8.94
CA LEU A 139 3.90 7.50 -9.31
C LEU A 139 3.66 7.81 -10.79
N ARG A 140 3.95 6.86 -11.69
CA ARG A 140 3.72 6.96 -13.14
C ARG A 140 2.24 7.18 -13.44
N LEU A 141 1.35 6.43 -12.77
CA LEU A 141 -0.10 6.63 -12.87
C LEU A 141 -0.51 8.02 -12.36
N HIS A 142 0.03 8.46 -11.22
CA HIS A 142 -0.24 9.79 -10.66
C HIS A 142 0.24 10.95 -11.50
N THR A 143 1.25 10.75 -12.35
CA THR A 143 1.84 11.75 -13.25
C THR A 143 1.29 11.66 -14.68
N GLY A 144 0.67 10.54 -15.06
CA GLY A 144 0.02 10.36 -16.36
C GLY A 144 0.82 9.55 -17.36
N GLU A 145 1.92 8.94 -16.94
CA GLU A 145 2.72 8.02 -17.74
C GLU A 145 2.07 6.62 -17.74
N VAL A 146 0.85 6.53 -18.28
CA VAL A 146 -0.03 5.35 -18.20
C VAL A 146 0.63 4.11 -18.79
N ASP A 147 1.27 4.22 -19.96
CA ASP A 147 1.89 3.07 -20.62
C ASP A 147 3.06 2.49 -19.82
N ARG A 148 3.84 3.35 -19.14
CA ARG A 148 4.92 2.92 -18.26
C ARG A 148 4.37 2.26 -17.00
N ALA A 149 3.31 2.83 -16.39
CA ALA A 149 2.64 2.21 -15.26
C ALA A 149 2.09 0.81 -15.62
N ARG A 150 1.41 0.70 -16.77
CA ARG A 150 0.88 -0.56 -17.30
C ARG A 150 1.98 -1.61 -17.46
N SER A 151 3.09 -1.25 -18.11
CA SER A 151 4.22 -2.15 -18.34
C SER A 151 4.78 -2.71 -17.02
N ILE A 152 4.91 -1.86 -15.99
CA ILE A 152 5.41 -2.27 -14.68
C ILE A 152 4.42 -3.23 -14.00
N TYR A 153 3.12 -2.90 -13.95
CA TYR A 153 2.11 -3.76 -13.32
C TYR A 153 1.98 -5.10 -14.03
N GLN A 154 2.01 -5.14 -15.37
CA GLN A 154 1.95 -6.38 -16.12
C GLN A 154 3.13 -7.30 -15.80
N SER A 155 4.34 -6.74 -15.73
CA SER A 155 5.52 -7.53 -15.36
C SER A 155 5.44 -8.01 -13.90
N LEU A 156 4.93 -7.19 -12.97
CA LEU A 156 4.71 -7.61 -11.57
C LEU A 156 3.72 -8.78 -11.43
N LEU A 157 2.71 -8.88 -12.31
CA LEU A 157 1.81 -10.03 -12.35
C LEU A 157 2.48 -11.28 -12.95
N ASN A 158 3.27 -11.11 -14.01
CA ASN A 158 3.94 -12.21 -14.70
C ASN A 158 5.03 -12.87 -13.83
N ASP A 159 5.70 -12.10 -12.96
CA ASP A 159 6.82 -12.55 -12.13
C ASP A 159 6.41 -13.47 -10.94
N LYS A 160 5.13 -13.89 -10.85
CA LYS A 160 4.54 -14.73 -9.78
C LYS A 160 4.80 -14.15 -8.37
N PRO A 161 3.96 -13.22 -7.88
CA PRO A 161 4.23 -12.49 -6.64
C PRO A 161 4.40 -13.41 -5.42
N MET A 162 5.37 -13.09 -4.56
CA MET A 162 5.65 -13.85 -3.33
C MET A 162 4.47 -13.87 -2.34
N ASN A 163 3.69 -12.80 -2.28
CA ASN A 163 2.51 -12.66 -1.42
C ASN A 163 1.26 -12.56 -2.28
N LYS A 164 0.77 -13.74 -2.74
CA LYS A 164 -0.18 -13.83 -3.84
C LYS A 164 -1.37 -12.90 -3.65
N ALA A 165 -2.20 -13.05 -2.63
CA ALA A 165 -3.47 -12.31 -2.60
C ALA A 165 -3.31 -10.79 -2.43
N GLU A 166 -2.47 -10.32 -1.49
CA GLU A 166 -2.37 -8.89 -1.13
C GLU A 166 -1.82 -8.04 -2.27
N LEU A 167 -0.73 -8.50 -2.89
CA LEU A 167 -0.10 -7.77 -3.98
C LEU A 167 -0.90 -7.89 -5.28
N LEU A 168 -1.58 -9.02 -5.52
CA LEU A 168 -2.45 -9.19 -6.69
C LEU A 168 -3.58 -8.16 -6.69
N VAL A 169 -4.21 -7.86 -5.54
CA VAL A 169 -5.25 -6.81 -5.47
C VAL A 169 -4.70 -5.49 -5.99
N VAL A 170 -3.54 -5.06 -5.50
CA VAL A 170 -2.94 -3.78 -5.88
C VAL A 170 -2.53 -3.77 -7.36
N TYR A 171 -1.98 -4.87 -7.87
CA TYR A 171 -1.53 -4.94 -9.26
C TYR A 171 -2.69 -4.96 -10.25
N TYR A 172 -3.76 -5.71 -9.94
CA TYR A 172 -4.97 -5.70 -10.77
C TYR A 172 -5.69 -4.36 -10.73
N LEU A 173 -5.79 -3.71 -9.55
CA LEU A 173 -6.28 -2.34 -9.47
C LEU A 173 -5.43 -1.38 -10.29
N GLY A 174 -4.10 -1.55 -10.27
CA GLY A 174 -3.15 -0.76 -11.05
C GLY A 174 -3.38 -0.86 -12.55
N LEU A 175 -3.52 -2.09 -13.07
CA LEU A 175 -3.84 -2.32 -14.48
C LEU A 175 -5.22 -1.80 -14.85
N ALA A 176 -6.24 -2.10 -14.05
CA ALA A 176 -7.57 -1.54 -14.26
C ALA A 176 -7.52 -0.01 -14.35
N ALA A 177 -6.76 0.64 -13.45
CA ALA A 177 -6.61 2.08 -13.46
C ALA A 177 -5.92 2.57 -14.73
N CYS A 178 -4.95 1.83 -15.28
CA CYS A 178 -4.28 2.17 -16.53
C CYS A 178 -5.22 2.06 -17.73
N GLU A 179 -6.00 0.97 -17.83
CA GLU A 179 -6.92 0.77 -18.95
C GLU A 179 -8.13 1.71 -18.92
N ALA A 180 -8.59 2.07 -17.72
CA ALA A 180 -9.75 2.93 -17.56
C ALA A 180 -9.49 4.44 -17.79
N GLN A 181 -8.27 4.87 -18.12
CA GLN A 181 -7.93 6.30 -18.29
C GLN A 181 -8.66 6.98 -19.46
N GLY A 182 -9.11 6.20 -20.46
CA GLY A 182 -9.90 6.68 -21.60
C GLY A 182 -11.39 6.32 -21.54
N GLY A 183 -11.85 5.75 -20.42
CA GLY A 183 -13.17 5.12 -20.30
C GLY A 183 -13.05 3.65 -19.89
N VAL A 184 -14.13 3.07 -19.38
CA VAL A 184 -14.15 1.66 -18.95
C VAL A 184 -14.12 0.75 -20.17
N THR A 185 -13.07 -0.06 -20.29
CA THR A 185 -12.95 -1.11 -21.32
C THR A 185 -13.22 -2.49 -20.72
N GLU A 186 -13.42 -3.49 -21.57
CA GLU A 186 -13.57 -4.89 -21.13
C GLU A 186 -12.34 -5.38 -20.34
N GLU A 187 -11.14 -4.95 -20.73
CA GLU A 187 -9.90 -5.25 -20.01
C GLU A 187 -9.88 -4.61 -18.62
N ALA A 188 -10.33 -3.36 -18.50
CA ALA A 188 -10.44 -2.67 -17.22
C ALA A 188 -11.41 -3.42 -16.29
N GLU A 189 -12.55 -3.87 -16.80
CA GLU A 189 -13.53 -4.66 -16.05
C GLU A 189 -12.98 -6.01 -15.63
N ALA A 190 -12.32 -6.73 -16.52
CA ALA A 190 -11.68 -8.01 -16.22
C ALA A 190 -10.62 -7.87 -15.11
N HIS A 191 -9.82 -6.80 -15.14
CA HIS A 191 -8.86 -6.52 -14.06
C HIS A 191 -9.55 -6.14 -12.75
N LEU A 192 -10.65 -5.37 -12.77
CA LEU A 192 -11.43 -5.07 -11.57
C LEU A 192 -12.10 -6.30 -10.95
N GLU A 193 -12.58 -7.22 -11.77
CA GLU A 193 -13.11 -8.50 -11.30
C GLU A 193 -12.01 -9.34 -10.64
N ASN A 194 -10.83 -9.43 -11.26
CA ASN A 194 -9.69 -10.12 -10.67
C ASN A 194 -9.23 -9.49 -9.34
N ALA A 195 -9.20 -8.15 -9.27
CA ALA A 195 -8.95 -7.44 -8.01
C ALA A 195 -10.00 -7.74 -6.95
N SER A 196 -11.28 -7.77 -7.35
CA SER A 196 -12.42 -8.08 -6.49
C SER A 196 -12.33 -9.49 -5.91
N LEU A 197 -12.02 -10.49 -6.75
CA LEU A 197 -11.82 -11.87 -6.33
C LEU A 197 -10.62 -11.99 -5.38
N ALA A 198 -9.49 -11.38 -5.72
CA ALA A 198 -8.30 -11.39 -4.86
C ALA A 198 -8.59 -10.75 -3.49
N ALA A 199 -9.35 -9.65 -3.45
CA ALA A 199 -9.71 -8.94 -2.22
C ALA A 199 -10.57 -9.81 -1.27
N GLN A 200 -11.45 -10.65 -1.81
CA GLN A 200 -12.26 -11.58 -1.01
C GLN A 200 -11.43 -12.70 -0.37
N THR A 201 -10.28 -13.05 -0.94
CA THR A 201 -9.38 -14.08 -0.39
C THR A 201 -8.41 -13.57 0.69
N LEU A 202 -8.41 -12.26 0.96
CA LEU A 202 -7.53 -11.65 1.96
C LEU A 202 -7.88 -12.14 3.37
N GLN A 203 -6.88 -12.63 4.10
CA GLN A 203 -7.07 -13.12 5.47
C GLN A 203 -6.92 -12.04 6.55
N LYS A 204 -6.36 -10.88 6.19
CA LYS A 204 -6.06 -9.79 7.12
C LYS A 204 -7.12 -8.70 7.00
N ILE A 205 -7.85 -8.44 8.09
CA ILE A 205 -8.97 -7.49 8.11
C ILE A 205 -8.55 -6.08 7.67
N LEU A 206 -7.36 -5.63 8.10
CA LEU A 206 -6.87 -4.31 7.69
C LEU A 206 -6.66 -4.22 6.16
N ASN A 207 -6.22 -5.31 5.53
CA ASN A 207 -6.01 -5.35 4.09
C ASN A 207 -7.35 -5.47 3.34
N GLN A 208 -8.31 -6.22 3.89
CA GLN A 208 -9.69 -6.24 3.39
C GLN A 208 -10.31 -4.83 3.41
N ALA A 209 -10.15 -4.09 4.50
CA ALA A 209 -10.65 -2.73 4.64
C ALA A 209 -10.04 -1.79 3.59
N SER A 210 -8.72 -1.87 3.40
CA SER A 210 -8.00 -1.09 2.39
C SER A 210 -8.47 -1.42 0.97
N ALA A 211 -8.56 -2.71 0.62
CA ALA A 211 -9.00 -3.16 -0.70
C ALA A 211 -10.45 -2.74 -0.98
N ALA A 212 -11.34 -2.89 0.00
CA ALA A 212 -12.74 -2.49 -0.13
C ALA A 212 -12.90 -0.98 -0.34
N ALA A 213 -12.11 -0.16 0.35
CA ALA A 213 -12.10 1.29 0.15
C ALA A 213 -11.63 1.67 -1.27
N GLN A 214 -10.57 1.04 -1.76
CA GLN A 214 -10.05 1.29 -3.11
C GLN A 214 -11.03 0.84 -4.19
N LEU A 215 -11.61 -0.36 -4.07
CA LEU A 215 -12.62 -0.88 -5.01
C LEU A 215 -13.90 -0.04 -5.00
N ASN A 216 -14.37 0.39 -3.82
CA ASN A 216 -15.50 1.30 -3.72
C ASN A 216 -15.24 2.61 -4.49
N ALA A 217 -14.08 3.24 -4.24
CA ALA A 217 -13.72 4.49 -4.90
C ALA A 217 -13.60 4.32 -6.43
N PHE A 218 -13.00 3.21 -6.85
CA PHE A 218 -12.80 2.90 -8.27
C PHE A 218 -14.14 2.73 -8.98
N TYR A 219 -15.00 1.83 -8.51
CA TYR A 219 -16.31 1.60 -9.12
C TYR A 219 -17.20 2.84 -9.09
N LYS A 220 -17.08 3.67 -8.06
CA LYS A 220 -17.79 4.96 -8.00
C LYS A 220 -17.29 5.92 -9.07
N PHE A 221 -15.98 5.99 -9.29
CA PHE A 221 -15.39 6.85 -10.32
C PHE A 221 -15.77 6.40 -11.73
N THR A 222 -15.81 5.09 -11.98
CA THR A 222 -16.17 4.52 -13.28
C THR A 222 -17.68 4.44 -13.55
N GLY A 223 -18.51 4.93 -12.63
CA GLY A 223 -19.97 4.98 -12.80
C GLY A 223 -20.73 3.70 -12.45
N ASN A 224 -20.05 2.65 -11.97
CA ASN A 224 -20.70 1.41 -11.52
C ASN A 224 -21.16 1.52 -10.05
N GLY A 225 -22.24 2.25 -9.84
CA GLY A 225 -22.78 2.52 -8.49
C GLY A 225 -23.20 1.28 -7.72
N GLN A 226 -23.66 0.22 -8.40
CA GLN A 226 -24.04 -1.03 -7.76
C GLN A 226 -22.82 -1.72 -7.14
N LYS A 227 -21.76 -1.93 -7.92
CA LYS A 227 -20.51 -2.53 -7.42
C LYS A 227 -19.85 -1.67 -6.35
N ALA A 228 -19.89 -0.34 -6.51
CA ALA A 228 -19.42 0.57 -5.46
C ALA A 228 -20.17 0.33 -4.13
N MET A 229 -21.50 0.19 -4.16
CA MET A 229 -22.30 -0.08 -2.97
C MET A 229 -22.01 -1.45 -2.37
N GLU A 230 -21.81 -2.49 -3.19
CA GLU A 230 -21.40 -3.83 -2.71
C GLU A 230 -20.13 -3.76 -1.86
N TRP A 231 -19.10 -3.05 -2.33
CA TRP A 231 -17.83 -2.89 -1.59
C TRP A 231 -17.97 -2.01 -0.35
N LYS A 232 -18.83 -0.99 -0.38
CA LYS A 232 -19.16 -0.20 0.82
C LYS A 232 -19.83 -1.05 1.90
N LEU A 233 -20.79 -1.90 1.49
CA LEU A 233 -21.46 -2.82 2.40
C LEU A 233 -20.51 -3.88 2.94
N PHE A 234 -19.62 -4.42 2.09
CA PHE A 234 -18.57 -5.33 2.53
C PHE A 234 -17.68 -4.69 3.62
N LEU A 235 -17.20 -3.46 3.41
CA LEU A 235 -16.42 -2.71 4.39
C LEU A 235 -17.16 -2.56 5.73
N SER A 236 -18.46 -2.21 5.69
CA SER A 236 -19.29 -2.03 6.90
C SER A 236 -19.53 -3.32 7.70
N ARG A 237 -19.32 -4.49 7.10
CA ARG A 237 -19.52 -5.81 7.72
C ARG A 237 -18.22 -6.41 8.27
N LEU A 238 -17.07 -5.77 8.07
CA LEU A 238 -15.81 -6.26 8.61
C LEU A 238 -15.83 -6.25 10.14
N SER A 239 -15.32 -7.33 10.74
CA SER A 239 -15.23 -7.48 12.19
C SER A 239 -14.04 -6.70 12.75
N CYS A 240 -14.14 -5.37 12.76
CA CYS A 240 -13.13 -4.45 13.30
C CYS A 240 -13.81 -3.21 13.93
N PRO A 241 -13.06 -2.34 14.64
CA PRO A 241 -13.63 -1.15 15.26
C PRO A 241 -14.37 -0.24 14.27
N GLN A 242 -15.45 0.37 14.72
CA GLN A 242 -16.30 1.24 13.89
C GLN A 242 -15.53 2.48 13.41
N GLU A 243 -14.58 2.96 14.21
CA GLU A 243 -13.69 4.05 13.88
C GLU A 243 -12.83 3.69 12.66
N THR A 244 -12.32 2.46 12.59
CA THR A 244 -11.56 1.95 11.44
C THR A 244 -12.43 1.90 10.18
N ILE A 245 -13.67 1.37 10.28
CA ILE A 245 -14.62 1.33 9.16
C ILE A 245 -14.90 2.74 8.65
N SER A 246 -15.12 3.69 9.55
CA SER A 246 -15.40 5.09 9.23
C SER A 246 -14.21 5.75 8.53
N LEU A 247 -12.99 5.50 9.01
CA LEU A 247 -11.75 5.99 8.39
C LEU A 247 -11.57 5.46 6.96
N PHE A 248 -11.74 4.15 6.73
CA PHE A 248 -11.59 3.58 5.40
C PHE A 248 -12.72 4.01 4.43
N THR A 249 -13.92 4.28 4.95
CA THR A 249 -15.00 4.90 4.16
C THR A 249 -14.60 6.30 3.71
N LEU A 250 -14.09 7.13 4.63
CA LEU A 250 -13.60 8.47 4.31
C LEU A 250 -12.40 8.43 3.35
N ARG A 251 -11.51 7.42 3.48
CA ARG A 251 -10.44 7.22 2.49
C ARG A 251 -10.99 6.93 1.10
N ALA A 252 -11.99 6.06 0.97
CA ALA A 252 -12.63 5.79 -0.33
C ALA A 252 -13.18 7.08 -0.97
N GLU A 253 -13.82 7.94 -0.17
CA GLU A 253 -14.30 9.25 -0.63
C GLU A 253 -13.17 10.18 -1.08
N LYS A 254 -12.06 10.24 -0.33
CA LYS A 254 -10.88 11.02 -0.74
C LYS A 254 -10.26 10.51 -2.03
N ILE A 255 -10.15 9.19 -2.20
CA ILE A 255 -9.64 8.59 -3.43
C ILE A 255 -10.54 8.98 -4.60
N TYR A 256 -11.85 8.82 -4.45
CA TYR A 256 -12.82 9.22 -5.47
C TYR A 256 -12.71 10.70 -5.84
N ASN A 257 -12.74 11.59 -4.85
CA ASN A 257 -12.62 13.04 -5.08
C ASN A 257 -11.32 13.39 -5.81
N ARG A 258 -10.21 12.75 -5.42
CA ARG A 258 -8.92 12.95 -6.05
C ARG A 258 -8.89 12.49 -7.50
N CYS A 259 -9.51 11.35 -7.81
CA CYS A 259 -9.66 10.88 -9.18
C CYS A 259 -10.50 11.88 -10.00
N SER A 260 -11.59 12.40 -9.43
CA SER A 260 -12.45 13.42 -10.05
C SER A 260 -11.71 14.72 -10.32
N GLU A 261 -10.94 15.23 -9.35
CA GLU A 261 -10.12 16.45 -9.52
C GLU A 261 -9.06 16.31 -10.62
N LYS A 262 -8.45 15.12 -10.74
CA LYS A 262 -7.46 14.83 -11.79
C LYS A 262 -8.09 14.47 -13.13
N GLY A 263 -9.40 14.23 -13.18
CA GLY A 263 -10.10 13.67 -14.34
C GLY A 263 -9.62 12.27 -14.72
N ARG A 264 -9.02 11.53 -13.79
CA ARG A 264 -8.25 10.31 -14.09
C ARG A 264 -8.10 9.42 -12.86
N LEU A 265 -8.07 8.10 -13.05
CA LEU A 265 -7.95 7.14 -11.95
C LEU A 265 -6.53 7.17 -11.35
N VAL A 266 -6.46 7.35 -10.04
CA VAL A 266 -5.23 7.25 -9.27
C VAL A 266 -5.45 6.34 -8.07
N LEU A 267 -4.43 5.57 -7.68
CA LEU A 267 -4.46 4.69 -6.51
C LEU A 267 -3.71 5.35 -5.34
N LEU A 268 -4.29 5.23 -4.14
CA LEU A 268 -3.90 5.92 -2.91
C LEU A 268 -4.21 5.05 -1.68
#